data_AF-D8GQP1-F1
#
_entry.id   AF-D8GQP1-F1
#
_cell.length_a   1.000
_cell.length_b   1.000
_cell.length_c   1.000
_cell.angle_alpha   90.00
_cell.angle_beta   90.00
_cell.angle_gamma   90.00
#
_symmetry.space_group_name_H-M   'P 1'
#
loop_
_entity.id
_entity.type
_entity.pdbx_description
1 polymer ?
#
loop_
_entity_poly.entity_id
_entity_poly.type
_entity_poly.pdbx_seq_one_letter_code
_entity_poly.pdbx_strand_id
1 'polypeptide(L)'
;MKKFYKHLGIVFVMAFAVIIGCFSNNVFAADDGVIGTSNLNGTAENNAKLGDVLSNPEKGWKRYDDTNSDISYLGQGWQKYNTPPSYNSTETICRNLNTSIKFNFFGSKLRYIYAAGPQGADNVTVKIDGIVDNTIFTRRDILTYKILLYEKVGLEKKSHTVEIIDNSSTPINYFGLDAIDIDEDGYLIDPSVSQGTVLNIEPEKTKIKKTETVSANLTIDNIKDIAAEDVRIKYDSTKLQFLGADEVDGMKLVKSDGKDGELRFIVASKGSANVVNAKKTLLKLNFKGIAAGDALVDVTKGRVSDGITTEEDLTDEQCGQATITIEDSTLKDVNNSGEFTLLDLAIDGRHYGEAPTSLPQYNTDIVGDGAIDDANLLKIGEYMLANPNYKF
;
A
#
# COMPACT_ATOMS: atom_id res chain seq x y z
N MET A 1 -15.68 74.94 7.08
CA MET A 1 -15.20 74.68 5.70
C MET A 1 -14.86 73.20 5.57
N LYS A 2 -15.60 72.48 4.72
CA LYS A 2 -15.38 71.06 4.36
C LYS A 2 -14.11 70.91 3.50
N LYS A 3 -13.31 69.83 3.70
CA LYS A 3 -12.62 69.04 2.64
C LYS A 3 -12.22 67.67 3.26
N PHE A 4 -12.99 66.59 3.09
CA PHE A 4 -13.01 65.61 1.99
C PHE A 4 -11.73 64.79 1.77
N TYR A 5 -11.85 63.48 2.02
CA TYR A 5 -10.95 62.36 1.71
C TYR A 5 -10.71 62.18 0.19
N LYS A 6 -9.59 61.55 -0.17
CA LYS A 6 -9.55 60.46 -1.17
C LYS A 6 -8.24 59.66 -1.11
N HIS A 7 -8.37 58.36 -0.89
CA HIS A 7 -7.39 57.33 -1.23
C HIS A 7 -7.24 57.21 -2.75
N LEU A 8 -6.02 56.94 -3.23
CA LEU A 8 -5.79 56.32 -4.53
C LEU A 8 -4.63 55.32 -4.41
N GLY A 9 -4.86 54.11 -4.91
CA GLY A 9 -4.06 52.92 -4.67
C GLY A 9 -2.74 52.83 -5.45
N ILE A 10 -1.85 52.02 -4.90
CA ILE A 10 -0.58 51.61 -5.49
C ILE A 10 -0.84 50.38 -6.37
N VAL A 11 -0.61 50.54 -7.67
CA VAL A 11 -0.57 49.47 -8.67
C VAL A 11 0.82 48.83 -8.58
N PHE A 12 0.89 47.52 -8.29
CA PHE A 12 2.11 46.74 -8.38
C PHE A 12 2.10 45.98 -9.71
N VAL A 13 2.91 46.43 -10.67
CA VAL A 13 3.19 45.71 -11.92
C VAL A 13 4.43 44.85 -11.66
N MET A 14 4.27 43.53 -11.55
CA MET A 14 5.40 42.60 -11.61
C MET A 14 5.46 41.94 -12.99
N ALA A 15 6.51 42.28 -13.71
CA ALA A 15 6.90 41.66 -14.96
C ALA A 15 7.49 40.27 -14.68
N PHE A 16 6.91 39.23 -15.28
CA PHE A 16 7.49 37.89 -15.30
C PHE A 16 8.42 37.78 -16.51
N ALA A 17 9.73 37.81 -16.25
CA ALA A 17 10.74 37.49 -17.24
C ALA A 17 10.89 35.96 -17.32
N VAL A 18 10.62 35.44 -18.52
CA VAL A 18 10.84 34.04 -18.90
C VAL A 18 12.35 33.76 -18.88
N ILE A 19 12.78 32.85 -18.00
CA ILE A 19 14.08 32.18 -18.10
C ILE A 19 13.80 30.75 -18.55
N ILE A 20 14.06 30.49 -19.82
CA ILE A 20 14.22 29.15 -20.38
C ILE A 20 15.55 28.61 -19.84
N GLY A 21 15.47 27.64 -18.93
CA GLY A 21 16.61 26.86 -18.45
C GLY A 21 16.22 25.39 -18.49
N CYS A 22 16.98 24.60 -19.25
CA CYS A 22 16.79 23.16 -19.46
C CYS A 22 16.43 22.41 -18.17
N PHE A 23 15.19 21.94 -18.07
CA PHE A 23 14.87 20.82 -17.20
C PHE A 23 15.13 19.53 -17.96
N SER A 24 15.96 18.68 -17.35
CA SER A 24 16.04 17.26 -17.62
C SER A 24 14.63 16.68 -17.77
N ASN A 25 14.42 15.92 -18.85
CA ASN A 25 13.21 15.17 -19.11
C ASN A 25 12.95 14.17 -17.97
N ASN A 26 12.32 14.61 -16.89
CA ASN A 26 11.48 13.73 -16.10
C ASN A 26 10.22 13.57 -16.93
N VAL A 27 10.12 12.43 -17.61
CA VAL A 27 8.89 11.97 -18.24
C VAL A 27 7.94 11.60 -17.09
N PHE A 28 7.38 12.61 -16.41
CA PHE A 28 6.06 12.44 -15.84
C PHE A 28 5.16 12.24 -17.06
N ALA A 29 4.43 11.13 -17.11
CA ALA A 29 3.38 10.97 -18.10
C ALA A 29 2.52 12.24 -18.03
N ALA A 30 2.29 12.88 -19.18
CA ALA A 30 1.47 14.07 -19.20
C ALA A 30 0.08 13.70 -18.65
N ASP A 31 -0.39 14.42 -17.64
CA ASP A 31 -1.80 14.38 -17.23
C ASP A 31 -2.64 14.74 -18.46
N ASP A 32 -3.36 13.76 -19.00
CA ASP A 32 -4.17 13.89 -20.21
C ASP A 32 -5.59 14.40 -19.91
N GLY A 33 -5.87 14.74 -18.65
CA GLY A 33 -7.15 15.27 -18.22
C GLY A 33 -7.43 16.67 -18.79
N VAL A 34 -8.65 16.90 -19.25
CA VAL A 34 -9.09 18.17 -19.84
C VAL A 34 -9.88 18.99 -18.81
N ILE A 35 -9.43 20.20 -18.51
CA ILE A 35 -10.12 21.11 -17.57
C ILE A 35 -11.33 21.77 -18.26
N GLY A 36 -12.46 21.79 -17.56
CA GLY A 36 -13.68 22.44 -18.00
C GLY A 36 -13.58 23.96 -18.02
N THR A 37 -13.92 24.57 -19.16
CA THR A 37 -13.83 26.03 -19.35
C THR A 37 -15.21 26.72 -19.41
N SER A 38 -16.29 25.95 -19.43
CA SER A 38 -17.67 26.43 -19.54
C SER A 38 -18.63 25.48 -18.83
N ASN A 39 -19.75 25.99 -18.31
CA ASN A 39 -20.77 25.17 -17.67
C ASN A 39 -21.85 24.74 -18.67
N LEU A 40 -22.60 23.71 -18.34
CA LEU A 40 -23.65 23.19 -19.21
C LEU A 40 -24.68 24.29 -19.54
N ASN A 41 -25.08 24.37 -20.82
CA ASN A 41 -25.95 25.44 -21.36
C ASN A 41 -25.41 26.88 -21.18
N GLY A 42 -24.12 27.04 -20.91
CA GLY A 42 -23.48 28.36 -20.77
C GLY A 42 -23.89 29.11 -19.50
N THR A 43 -24.33 28.41 -18.45
CA THR A 43 -24.72 29.06 -17.19
C THR A 43 -23.54 29.57 -16.38
N ALA A 44 -23.80 30.50 -15.47
CA ALA A 44 -22.77 31.08 -14.60
C ALA A 44 -22.18 30.05 -13.62
N GLU A 45 -23.01 29.13 -13.14
CA GLU A 45 -22.65 28.07 -12.19
C GLU A 45 -22.87 26.69 -12.81
N ASN A 46 -22.24 25.66 -12.22
CA ASN A 46 -22.44 24.26 -12.59
C ASN A 46 -23.91 23.87 -12.34
N ASN A 47 -24.57 23.30 -13.35
CA ASN A 47 -25.99 22.98 -13.26
C ASN A 47 -26.36 21.59 -13.81
N ALA A 48 -25.38 20.82 -14.27
CA ALA A 48 -25.61 19.47 -14.76
C ALA A 48 -26.24 18.60 -13.68
N LYS A 49 -27.21 17.78 -14.08
CA LYS A 49 -27.92 16.83 -13.22
C LYS A 49 -27.76 15.41 -13.75
N LEU A 50 -28.01 14.44 -12.87
CA LEU A 50 -28.08 13.04 -13.28
C LEU A 50 -29.05 12.88 -14.46
N GLY A 51 -28.58 12.25 -15.53
CA GLY A 51 -29.34 12.03 -16.76
C GLY A 51 -29.10 13.07 -17.85
N ASP A 52 -28.42 14.19 -17.58
CA ASP A 52 -28.06 15.20 -18.57
C ASP A 52 -26.92 14.71 -19.48
N VAL A 53 -26.91 15.21 -20.72
CA VAL A 53 -25.80 15.00 -21.66
C VAL A 53 -24.71 16.04 -21.39
N LEU A 54 -23.56 15.57 -20.95
CA LEU A 54 -22.45 16.43 -20.56
C LEU A 54 -21.27 16.28 -21.53
N SER A 55 -21.29 17.07 -22.60
CA SER A 55 -20.31 16.94 -23.69
C SER A 55 -18.88 17.33 -23.32
N ASN A 56 -18.72 18.27 -22.38
CA ASN A 56 -17.44 18.73 -21.85
C ASN A 56 -17.53 18.82 -20.32
N PRO A 57 -16.41 18.71 -19.59
CA PRO A 57 -16.41 19.01 -18.15
C PRO A 57 -16.85 20.45 -17.89
N GLU A 58 -17.58 20.67 -16.80
CA GLU A 58 -17.94 22.03 -16.35
C GLU A 58 -16.77 22.71 -15.62
N LYS A 59 -16.85 24.01 -15.34
CA LYS A 59 -15.78 24.71 -14.61
C LYS A 59 -15.54 24.09 -13.23
N GLY A 60 -14.28 24.04 -12.83
CA GLY A 60 -13.86 23.37 -11.60
C GLY A 60 -13.83 21.85 -11.70
N TRP A 61 -14.07 21.26 -12.87
CA TRP A 61 -13.93 19.82 -13.14
C TRP A 61 -12.86 19.55 -14.19
N LYS A 62 -12.18 18.42 -14.06
CA LYS A 62 -11.24 17.87 -15.04
C LYS A 62 -11.74 16.51 -15.53
N ARG A 63 -11.79 16.31 -16.85
CA ARG A 63 -12.28 15.09 -17.51
C ARG A 63 -11.15 14.19 -17.97
N TYR A 64 -11.22 12.92 -17.61
CA TYR A 64 -10.40 11.84 -18.13
C TYR A 64 -11.21 10.94 -19.05
N ASP A 65 -10.57 10.50 -20.12
CA ASP A 65 -11.13 9.62 -21.15
C ASP A 65 -11.12 8.15 -20.71
N ASP A 66 -12.02 7.32 -21.24
CA ASP A 66 -12.04 5.88 -20.99
C ASP A 66 -10.74 5.18 -21.40
N THR A 67 -9.97 5.76 -22.32
CA THR A 67 -8.71 5.17 -22.76
C THR A 67 -7.51 5.48 -21.86
N ASN A 68 -7.67 6.34 -20.86
CA ASN A 68 -6.61 6.69 -19.91
C ASN A 68 -6.02 5.44 -19.24
N SER A 69 -4.69 5.37 -19.15
CA SER A 69 -3.96 4.18 -18.68
C SER A 69 -4.15 3.87 -17.20
N ASP A 70 -4.60 4.85 -16.41
CA ASP A 70 -4.77 4.73 -14.97
C ASP A 70 -6.12 4.12 -14.59
N ILE A 71 -6.94 3.80 -15.60
CA ILE A 71 -8.23 3.14 -15.47
C ILE A 71 -8.07 1.65 -15.77
N SER A 72 -8.39 0.83 -14.78
CA SER A 72 -8.35 -0.63 -14.88
C SER A 72 -9.73 -1.21 -15.16
N TYR A 73 -9.80 -2.09 -16.15
CA TYR A 73 -11.00 -2.81 -16.54
C TYR A 73 -10.87 -4.29 -16.13
N LEU A 74 -11.58 -4.68 -15.08
CA LEU A 74 -11.45 -5.97 -14.41
C LEU A 74 -12.55 -6.94 -14.83
N GLY A 75 -12.18 -8.22 -14.98
CA GLY A 75 -13.05 -9.26 -15.55
C GLY A 75 -12.74 -9.52 -17.03
N GLN A 76 -13.43 -10.49 -17.62
CA GLN A 76 -13.22 -10.88 -19.02
C GLN A 76 -14.19 -10.16 -19.96
N GLY A 77 -13.78 -9.91 -21.20
CA GLY A 77 -14.69 -9.44 -22.26
C GLY A 77 -14.74 -7.93 -22.46
N TRP A 78 -13.84 -7.17 -21.84
CA TRP A 78 -13.66 -5.75 -22.10
C TRP A 78 -13.14 -5.48 -23.52
N GLN A 79 -13.73 -4.50 -24.19
CA GLN A 79 -13.41 -4.13 -25.56
C GLN A 79 -13.42 -2.62 -25.71
N LYS A 80 -12.42 -2.08 -26.40
CA LYS A 80 -12.33 -0.67 -26.77
C LYS A 80 -12.92 -0.47 -28.18
N TYR A 81 -13.78 0.52 -28.33
CA TYR A 81 -14.44 0.85 -29.59
C TYR A 81 -14.17 2.30 -29.99
N ASN A 82 -14.13 2.53 -31.31
CA ASN A 82 -14.27 3.88 -31.85
C ASN A 82 -15.76 4.19 -31.95
N THR A 83 -16.23 5.07 -31.07
CA THR A 83 -17.63 5.45 -30.92
C THR A 83 -17.74 6.97 -31.06
N PRO A 84 -17.90 7.52 -32.28
CA PRO A 84 -17.90 8.97 -32.52
C PRO A 84 -18.85 9.82 -31.65
N PRO A 85 -20.03 9.31 -31.21
CA PRO A 85 -20.88 10.05 -30.30
C PRO A 85 -20.34 10.22 -28.87
N SER A 86 -19.41 9.37 -28.44
CA SER A 86 -18.78 9.39 -27.11
C SER A 86 -17.73 10.50 -27.00
N TYR A 87 -17.21 10.74 -25.80
CA TYR A 87 -16.10 11.65 -25.57
C TYR A 87 -14.84 11.12 -26.29
N ASN A 88 -14.07 12.02 -26.91
CA ASN A 88 -12.94 11.71 -27.82
C ASN A 88 -13.17 10.62 -28.87
N SER A 89 -14.43 10.30 -29.19
CA SER A 89 -14.79 9.20 -30.09
C SER A 89 -14.34 7.81 -29.63
N THR A 90 -14.17 7.59 -28.32
CA THR A 90 -13.78 6.30 -27.74
C THR A 90 -14.80 5.83 -26.71
N GLU A 91 -14.87 4.52 -26.50
CA GLU A 91 -15.69 3.93 -25.45
C GLU A 91 -15.16 2.53 -25.11
N THR A 92 -15.10 2.19 -23.82
CA THR A 92 -14.66 0.88 -23.35
C THR A 92 -15.84 0.17 -22.70
N ILE A 93 -16.23 -0.96 -23.27
CA ILE A 93 -17.47 -1.67 -22.93
C ILE A 93 -17.21 -3.15 -22.60
N CYS A 94 -18.11 -3.72 -21.81
CA CYS A 94 -18.19 -5.14 -21.51
C CYS A 94 -19.65 -5.61 -21.58
N ARG A 95 -19.83 -6.88 -21.92
CA ARG A 95 -21.13 -7.57 -21.96
C ARG A 95 -21.18 -8.80 -21.04
N ASN A 96 -20.06 -9.10 -20.40
CA ASN A 96 -19.94 -10.21 -19.48
C ASN A 96 -20.33 -9.75 -18.07
N LEU A 97 -20.95 -10.66 -17.33
CA LEU A 97 -21.28 -10.43 -15.92
C LEU A 97 -20.02 -10.41 -15.04
N ASN A 98 -20.16 -9.87 -13.83
CA ASN A 98 -19.11 -9.81 -12.81
C ASN A 98 -17.85 -9.07 -13.31
N THR A 99 -18.06 -7.95 -13.99
CA THR A 99 -16.97 -7.07 -14.45
C THR A 99 -17.02 -5.77 -13.69
N SER A 100 -15.86 -5.13 -13.52
CA SER A 100 -15.77 -3.85 -12.82
C SER A 100 -14.76 -2.91 -13.47
N ILE A 101 -14.98 -1.62 -13.27
CA ILE A 101 -14.04 -0.56 -13.60
C ILE A 101 -13.43 -0.09 -12.28
N LYS A 102 -12.11 0.02 -12.22
CA LYS A 102 -11.38 0.42 -11.03
C LYS A 102 -10.35 1.49 -11.37
N PHE A 103 -10.31 2.55 -10.58
CA PHE A 103 -9.32 3.61 -10.70
C PHE A 103 -9.11 4.29 -9.35
N ASN A 104 -7.99 4.98 -9.22
CA ASN A 104 -7.65 5.76 -8.04
C ASN A 104 -7.54 7.23 -8.45
N PHE A 105 -7.92 8.15 -7.56
CA PHE A 105 -7.78 9.58 -7.83
C PHE A 105 -7.49 10.36 -6.56
N PHE A 106 -6.76 11.47 -6.67
CA PHE A 106 -6.69 12.49 -5.63
C PHE A 106 -7.73 13.57 -5.92
N GLY A 107 -8.63 13.84 -4.97
CA GLY A 107 -9.68 14.84 -5.15
C GLY A 107 -10.73 14.83 -4.04
N SER A 108 -11.79 15.60 -4.25
CA SER A 108 -12.93 15.79 -3.34
C SER A 108 -14.29 15.52 -4.00
N LYS A 109 -14.32 15.26 -5.32
CA LYS A 109 -15.55 15.00 -6.09
C LYS A 109 -15.29 14.15 -7.32
N LEU A 110 -16.34 13.46 -7.76
CA LEU A 110 -16.30 12.45 -8.82
C LEU A 110 -17.59 12.48 -9.64
N ARG A 111 -17.49 12.33 -10.96
CA ARG A 111 -18.59 12.01 -11.87
C ARG A 111 -18.25 10.79 -12.73
N TYR A 112 -19.25 9.96 -12.97
CA TYR A 112 -19.18 8.84 -13.90
C TYR A 112 -20.09 9.10 -15.10
N ILE A 113 -19.50 9.05 -16.30
CA ILE A 113 -20.15 9.38 -17.56
C ILE A 113 -20.01 8.20 -18.51
N TYR A 114 -21.12 7.78 -19.10
CA TYR A 114 -21.17 6.66 -20.05
C TYR A 114 -22.42 6.75 -20.95
N ALA A 115 -22.47 5.94 -22.00
CA ALA A 115 -23.67 5.75 -22.80
C ALA A 115 -24.72 4.94 -22.03
N ALA A 116 -25.98 5.35 -22.14
CA ALA A 116 -27.10 4.67 -21.49
C ALA A 116 -28.21 4.40 -22.50
N GLY A 117 -28.79 3.19 -22.50
CA GLY A 117 -29.76 2.76 -23.50
C GLY A 117 -30.51 1.48 -23.14
N PRO A 118 -31.35 0.93 -24.04
CA PRO A 118 -32.30 -0.15 -23.69
C PRO A 118 -31.66 -1.43 -23.18
N GLN A 119 -30.42 -1.66 -23.60
CA GLN A 119 -29.60 -2.81 -23.25
C GLN A 119 -28.52 -2.44 -22.21
N GLY A 120 -28.63 -1.32 -21.50
CA GLY A 120 -27.69 -0.98 -20.43
C GLY A 120 -27.85 -1.89 -19.21
N ALA A 121 -26.80 -1.97 -18.39
CA ALA A 121 -26.82 -2.61 -17.08
C ALA A 121 -27.92 -2.03 -16.17
N ASP A 122 -28.65 -2.91 -15.49
CA ASP A 122 -29.76 -2.56 -14.61
C ASP A 122 -29.39 -2.58 -13.13
N ASN A 123 -28.19 -3.06 -12.80
CA ASN A 123 -27.65 -3.08 -11.45
C ASN A 123 -26.15 -2.81 -11.45
N VAL A 124 -25.76 -1.54 -11.26
CA VAL A 124 -24.36 -1.12 -11.20
C VAL A 124 -24.07 -0.52 -9.83
N THR A 125 -23.13 -1.10 -9.08
CA THR A 125 -22.74 -0.59 -7.76
C THR A 125 -21.51 0.31 -7.88
N VAL A 126 -21.57 1.50 -7.28
CA VAL A 126 -20.42 2.39 -7.13
C VAL A 126 -19.92 2.32 -5.69
N LYS A 127 -18.64 1.97 -5.52
CA LYS A 127 -17.93 2.00 -4.25
C LYS A 127 -16.85 3.09 -4.28
N ILE A 128 -16.70 3.77 -3.15
CA ILE A 128 -15.60 4.70 -2.88
C ILE A 128 -14.94 4.25 -1.58
N ASP A 129 -13.63 4.09 -1.60
CA ASP A 129 -12.81 3.63 -0.46
C ASP A 129 -13.31 2.30 0.14
N GLY A 130 -13.74 1.38 -0.73
CA GLY A 130 -14.29 0.08 -0.36
C GLY A 130 -15.73 0.09 0.18
N ILE A 131 -16.31 1.27 0.41
CA ILE A 131 -17.67 1.44 0.92
C ILE A 131 -18.63 1.63 -0.25
N VAL A 132 -19.76 0.93 -0.24
CA VAL A 132 -20.84 1.13 -1.22
C VAL A 132 -21.43 2.53 -1.02
N ASP A 133 -21.24 3.40 -2.00
CA ASP A 133 -21.80 4.75 -1.98
C ASP A 133 -23.20 4.78 -2.63
N ASN A 134 -23.37 4.10 -3.76
CA ASN A 134 -24.64 4.11 -4.49
C ASN A 134 -24.82 2.87 -5.38
N THR A 135 -26.07 2.63 -5.81
CA THR A 135 -26.42 1.70 -6.88
C THR A 135 -27.18 2.46 -7.96
N ILE A 136 -26.68 2.37 -9.20
CA ILE A 136 -27.19 3.07 -10.38
C ILE A 136 -27.54 2.05 -11.47
N PHE A 137 -28.05 2.55 -12.59
CA PHE A 137 -28.34 1.78 -13.78
C PHE A 137 -27.96 2.58 -15.03
N THR A 138 -27.49 1.90 -16.07
CA THR A 138 -27.23 2.47 -17.40
C THR A 138 -28.34 2.15 -18.39
N ARG A 139 -29.40 1.44 -17.94
CA ARG A 139 -30.58 1.13 -18.73
C ARG A 139 -31.50 2.33 -18.91
N ARG A 140 -31.82 2.70 -20.16
CA ARG A 140 -32.78 3.78 -20.52
C ARG A 140 -33.57 3.43 -21.78
N ASP A 141 -34.71 4.08 -22.01
CA ASP A 141 -35.55 3.79 -23.18
C ASP A 141 -34.91 4.17 -24.53
N ILE A 142 -34.01 5.16 -24.54
CA ILE A 142 -33.37 5.69 -25.74
C ILE A 142 -31.86 5.72 -25.50
N LEU A 143 -31.09 5.15 -26.45
CA LEU A 143 -29.64 5.22 -26.44
C LEU A 143 -29.19 6.67 -26.53
N THR A 144 -28.48 7.11 -25.49
CA THR A 144 -27.97 8.47 -25.37
C THR A 144 -26.55 8.40 -24.83
N TYR A 145 -25.64 9.14 -25.44
CA TYR A 145 -24.20 9.14 -25.13
C TYR A 145 -23.84 10.29 -24.19
N LYS A 146 -22.68 10.19 -23.51
CA LYS A 146 -22.15 11.21 -22.59
C LYS A 146 -23.13 11.59 -21.48
N ILE A 147 -23.86 10.62 -20.92
CA ILE A 147 -24.80 10.90 -19.83
C ILE A 147 -24.05 10.92 -18.51
N LEU A 148 -24.30 11.97 -17.70
CA LEU A 148 -23.92 11.98 -16.30
C LEU A 148 -24.77 10.97 -15.53
N LEU A 149 -24.19 9.82 -15.19
CA LEU A 149 -24.91 8.70 -14.55
C LEU A 149 -24.77 8.70 -13.03
N TYR A 150 -23.69 9.27 -12.52
CA TYR A 150 -23.44 9.37 -11.11
C TYR A 150 -22.58 10.60 -10.80
N GLU A 151 -22.84 11.22 -9.65
CA GLU A 151 -22.06 12.33 -9.11
C GLU A 151 -21.92 12.18 -7.60
N LYS A 152 -20.70 12.41 -7.11
CA LYS A 152 -20.37 12.57 -5.71
C LYS A 152 -19.60 13.86 -5.51
N VAL A 153 -20.02 14.66 -4.53
CA VAL A 153 -19.33 15.87 -4.10
C VAL A 153 -19.13 15.85 -2.59
N GLY A 154 -18.19 16.65 -2.09
CA GLY A 154 -17.96 16.80 -0.66
C GLY A 154 -17.24 15.62 -0.01
N LEU A 155 -16.44 14.88 -0.78
CA LEU A 155 -15.45 13.96 -0.22
C LEU A 155 -14.35 14.76 0.49
N GLU A 156 -13.69 14.13 1.46
CA GLU A 156 -12.44 14.65 2.01
C GLU A 156 -11.41 14.74 0.88
N LYS A 157 -10.65 15.84 0.78
CA LYS A 157 -9.67 15.99 -0.29
C LYS A 157 -8.43 15.15 -0.03
N LYS A 158 -8.41 13.93 -0.56
CA LYS A 158 -7.32 12.95 -0.42
C LYS A 158 -7.32 11.97 -1.59
N SER A 159 -6.47 10.95 -1.51
CA SER A 159 -6.50 9.80 -2.41
C SER A 159 -7.69 8.91 -2.12
N HIS A 160 -8.44 8.56 -3.16
CA HIS A 160 -9.61 7.69 -3.12
C HIS A 160 -9.45 6.52 -4.07
N THR A 161 -10.02 5.37 -3.70
CA THR A 161 -10.19 4.22 -4.59
C THR A 161 -11.64 4.10 -5.02
N VAL A 162 -11.88 3.97 -6.33
CA VAL A 162 -13.22 3.81 -6.88
C VAL A 162 -13.35 2.44 -7.53
N GLU A 163 -14.48 1.77 -7.27
CA GLU A 163 -14.87 0.54 -7.98
C GLU A 163 -16.31 0.67 -8.46
N ILE A 164 -16.53 0.57 -9.77
CA ILE A 164 -17.84 0.56 -10.42
C ILE A 164 -18.09 -0.86 -10.93
N ILE A 165 -19.10 -1.54 -10.41
CA ILE A 165 -19.29 -3.00 -10.55
C ILE A 165 -20.60 -3.28 -11.25
N ASP A 166 -20.57 -4.05 -12.34
CA ASP A 166 -21.79 -4.60 -12.92
C ASP A 166 -22.22 -5.86 -12.17
N ASN A 167 -23.33 -5.72 -11.43
CA ASN A 167 -24.01 -6.78 -10.68
C ASN A 167 -25.30 -7.23 -11.40
N SER A 168 -25.44 -6.93 -12.70
CA SER A 168 -26.54 -7.42 -13.51
C SER A 168 -26.56 -8.96 -13.52
N SER A 169 -27.75 -9.53 -13.67
CA SER A 169 -27.94 -10.99 -13.75
C SER A 169 -28.16 -11.50 -15.19
N THR A 170 -28.25 -10.58 -16.15
CA THR A 170 -28.64 -10.89 -17.54
C THR A 170 -27.47 -10.69 -18.52
N PRO A 171 -27.04 -11.74 -19.26
CA PRO A 171 -25.79 -11.75 -20.04
C PRO A 171 -25.79 -10.98 -21.38
N ILE A 172 -26.50 -9.85 -21.47
CA ILE A 172 -26.50 -8.98 -22.67
C ILE A 172 -26.45 -7.49 -22.34
N ASN A 173 -26.31 -7.14 -21.06
CA ASN A 173 -26.26 -5.77 -20.63
C ASN A 173 -24.92 -5.13 -21.01
N TYR A 174 -24.97 -3.93 -21.58
CA TYR A 174 -23.81 -3.10 -21.86
C TYR A 174 -23.45 -2.32 -20.61
N PHE A 175 -22.26 -2.60 -20.12
CA PHE A 175 -21.61 -1.87 -19.05
C PHE A 175 -20.29 -1.30 -19.56
N GLY A 176 -19.89 -0.13 -19.10
CA GLY A 176 -18.68 0.50 -19.64
C GLY A 176 -18.38 1.87 -19.08
N LEU A 177 -17.41 2.53 -19.71
CA LEU A 177 -17.00 3.88 -19.39
C LEU A 177 -16.82 4.68 -20.67
N ASP A 178 -17.22 5.95 -20.62
CA ASP A 178 -16.91 6.96 -21.63
C ASP A 178 -15.93 7.98 -21.03
N ALA A 179 -16.25 8.51 -19.84
CA ALA A 179 -15.37 9.46 -19.16
C ALA A 179 -15.61 9.55 -17.65
N ILE A 180 -14.62 10.12 -16.96
CA ILE A 180 -14.67 10.45 -15.53
C ILE A 180 -14.40 11.94 -15.37
N ASP A 181 -15.17 12.65 -14.54
CA ASP A 181 -14.77 13.98 -14.08
C ASP A 181 -14.35 13.95 -12.60
N ILE A 182 -13.25 14.61 -12.26
CA ILE A 182 -12.81 14.88 -10.88
C ILE A 182 -12.53 16.38 -10.69
N ASP A 183 -12.00 16.79 -9.54
CA ASP A 183 -11.56 18.17 -9.31
C ASP A 183 -10.61 18.69 -10.40
N GLU A 184 -10.74 19.98 -10.72
CA GLU A 184 -9.83 20.68 -11.65
C GLU A 184 -8.35 20.54 -11.24
N ASP A 185 -8.06 20.50 -9.95
CA ASP A 185 -6.72 20.31 -9.40
C ASP A 185 -6.45 18.88 -8.91
N GLY A 186 -7.35 17.95 -9.19
CA GLY A 186 -7.17 16.52 -8.93
C GLY A 186 -6.45 15.79 -10.06
N TYR A 187 -6.04 14.55 -9.79
CA TYR A 187 -5.40 13.68 -10.79
C TYR A 187 -5.74 12.20 -10.58
N LEU A 188 -5.75 11.43 -11.67
CA LEU A 188 -5.78 9.96 -11.59
C LEU A 188 -4.42 9.44 -11.12
N ILE A 189 -4.45 8.33 -10.38
CA ILE A 189 -3.26 7.71 -9.80
C ILE A 189 -3.03 6.38 -10.52
N ASP A 190 -1.86 6.26 -11.16
CA ASP A 190 -1.43 5.07 -11.89
C ASP A 190 -1.56 3.78 -11.04
N PRO A 191 -2.37 2.80 -11.47
CA PRO A 191 -2.61 1.54 -10.74
C PRO A 191 -1.39 0.62 -10.72
N SER A 192 -0.42 0.81 -11.62
CA SER A 192 0.87 0.12 -11.61
C SER A 192 1.83 0.69 -10.57
N VAL A 193 1.55 1.89 -10.07
CA VAL A 193 2.03 2.34 -8.76
C VAL A 193 1.22 1.57 -7.70
N SER A 194 1.47 0.26 -7.62
CA SER A 194 1.57 -0.37 -6.30
C SER A 194 2.64 0.48 -5.61
N GLN A 195 2.24 1.33 -4.66
CA GLN A 195 3.22 1.86 -3.74
C GLN A 195 3.72 0.62 -2.99
N GLY A 196 4.76 -0.02 -3.55
CA GLY A 196 5.44 -1.13 -2.92
C GLY A 196 5.79 -0.70 -1.51
N THR A 197 5.98 -1.66 -0.61
CA THR A 197 6.23 -1.39 0.81
C THR A 197 7.14 -0.18 0.99
N VAL A 198 6.58 0.89 1.57
CA VAL A 198 7.26 2.16 1.75
C VAL A 198 8.11 2.06 3.00
N LEU A 199 7.54 1.67 4.13
CA LEU A 199 8.30 1.40 5.35
C LEU A 199 8.36 -0.10 5.61
N ASN A 200 9.56 -0.65 5.78
CA ASN A 200 9.74 -2.09 5.98
C ASN A 200 10.76 -2.42 7.08
N ILE A 201 10.68 -3.66 7.58
CA ILE A 201 11.68 -4.25 8.48
C ILE A 201 12.51 -5.27 7.69
N GLU A 202 13.83 -5.15 7.75
CA GLU A 202 14.77 -6.07 7.10
C GLU A 202 15.79 -6.61 8.11
N PRO A 203 15.54 -7.79 8.72
CA PRO A 203 16.49 -8.44 9.61
C PRO A 203 17.81 -8.77 8.90
N GLU A 204 18.95 -8.50 9.54
CA GLU A 204 20.26 -8.93 9.04
C GLU A 204 20.39 -10.47 9.05
N LYS A 205 19.61 -11.14 9.92
CA LYS A 205 19.41 -12.59 9.95
C LYS A 205 17.93 -12.91 10.19
N THR A 206 17.39 -13.84 9.41
CA THR A 206 16.01 -14.33 9.61
C THR A 206 15.93 -15.51 10.59
N LYS A 207 17.08 -16.10 10.96
CA LYS A 207 17.19 -17.17 11.96
C LYS A 207 18.26 -16.82 12.98
N ILE A 208 17.91 -16.92 14.26
CA ILE A 208 18.83 -16.71 15.39
C ILE A 208 18.63 -17.78 16.45
N LYS A 209 19.60 -17.93 17.33
CA LYS A 209 19.48 -18.76 18.52
C LYS A 209 18.84 -18.00 19.68
N LYS A 210 18.22 -18.72 20.61
CA LYS A 210 17.82 -18.17 21.91
C LYS A 210 19.05 -17.52 22.56
N THR A 211 18.87 -16.35 23.15
CA THR A 211 19.90 -15.45 23.69
C THR A 211 20.80 -14.73 22.69
N GLU A 212 20.77 -15.09 21.40
CA GLU A 212 21.47 -14.35 20.33
C GLU A 212 20.76 -13.01 20.07
N THR A 213 21.55 -12.03 19.67
CA THR A 213 21.08 -10.70 19.25
C THR A 213 21.13 -10.54 17.74
N VAL A 214 20.16 -9.82 17.17
CA VAL A 214 20.10 -9.47 15.75
C VAL A 214 19.67 -8.03 15.56
N SER A 215 20.24 -7.39 14.55
CA SER A 215 19.79 -6.09 14.08
C SER A 215 18.80 -6.27 12.93
N ALA A 216 17.73 -5.48 12.92
CA ALA A 216 16.79 -5.37 11.81
C ALA A 216 16.71 -3.91 11.36
N ASN A 217 16.93 -3.68 10.07
CA ASN A 217 16.92 -2.35 9.49
C ASN A 217 15.46 -1.90 9.33
N LEU A 218 15.09 -0.76 9.92
CA LEU A 218 13.91 -0.02 9.49
C LEU A 218 14.29 0.72 8.20
N THR A 219 13.61 0.40 7.11
CA THR A 219 13.92 0.93 5.78
C THR A 219 12.75 1.72 5.22
N ILE A 220 13.08 2.68 4.34
CA ILE A 220 12.13 3.40 3.51
C ILE A 220 12.47 3.17 2.03
N ASP A 221 11.47 2.91 1.19
CA ASP A 221 11.63 2.69 -0.25
C ASP A 221 10.36 3.13 -1.01
N ASN A 222 10.38 3.06 -2.34
CA ASN A 222 9.21 3.31 -3.20
C ASN A 222 8.54 4.69 -3.02
N ILE A 223 9.27 5.64 -2.43
CA ILE A 223 8.86 7.03 -2.21
C ILE A 223 10.07 7.95 -2.35
N LYS A 224 9.81 9.22 -2.66
CA LYS A 224 10.85 10.23 -2.93
C LYS A 224 10.61 11.51 -2.16
N ASP A 225 11.67 12.30 -2.07
CA ASP A 225 11.73 13.58 -1.39
C ASP A 225 11.35 13.57 0.10
N ILE A 226 11.38 12.41 0.77
CA ILE A 226 10.99 12.32 2.19
C ILE A 226 12.11 12.80 3.11
N ALA A 227 11.76 13.76 3.97
CA ALA A 227 12.66 14.39 4.91
C ALA A 227 12.45 13.94 6.37
N ALA A 228 11.25 13.45 6.71
CA ALA A 228 10.93 12.99 8.06
C ALA A 228 9.87 11.88 8.06
N GLU A 229 9.94 11.03 9.08
CA GLU A 229 9.09 9.86 9.26
C GLU A 229 8.62 9.73 10.73
N ASP A 230 7.36 9.33 10.93
CA ASP A 230 6.82 8.87 12.22
C ASP A 230 6.28 7.45 12.06
N VAL A 231 6.91 6.50 12.75
CA VAL A 231 6.73 5.06 12.50
C VAL A 231 6.29 4.37 13.78
N ARG A 232 5.23 3.55 13.72
CA ARG A 232 4.80 2.66 14.81
C ARG A 232 5.04 1.21 14.45
N ILE A 233 5.72 0.49 15.32
CA ILE A 233 6.10 -0.92 15.12
C ILE A 233 5.53 -1.77 16.24
N LYS A 234 4.98 -2.94 15.91
CA LYS A 234 4.71 -4.01 16.86
C LYS A 234 5.72 -5.12 16.70
N TYR A 235 6.14 -5.72 17.80
CA TYR A 235 6.96 -6.93 17.76
C TYR A 235 6.45 -7.96 18.77
N ASP A 236 6.71 -9.23 18.50
CA ASP A 236 6.38 -10.30 19.44
C ASP A 236 7.30 -10.26 20.66
N SER A 237 6.88 -9.55 21.71
CA SER A 237 7.65 -9.41 22.94
C SER A 237 7.69 -10.66 23.81
N THR A 238 6.93 -11.71 23.46
CA THR A 238 7.03 -13.01 24.14
C THR A 238 8.25 -13.80 23.67
N LYS A 239 8.79 -13.48 22.48
CA LYS A 239 9.92 -14.18 21.85
C LYS A 239 11.13 -13.30 21.60
N LEU A 240 10.93 -12.00 21.42
CA LEU A 240 12.00 -11.01 21.23
C LEU A 240 12.01 -10.01 22.37
N GLN A 241 13.21 -9.60 22.78
CA GLN A 241 13.42 -8.44 23.63
C GLN A 241 14.04 -7.32 22.79
N PHE A 242 13.40 -6.15 22.75
CA PHE A 242 13.98 -4.97 22.13
C PHE A 242 15.10 -4.39 23.00
N LEU A 243 16.28 -4.17 22.40
CA LEU A 243 17.47 -3.67 23.08
C LEU A 243 17.73 -2.18 22.84
N GLY A 244 17.20 -1.63 21.75
CA GLY A 244 17.41 -0.24 21.37
C GLY A 244 17.46 -0.05 19.85
N ALA A 245 17.54 1.21 19.43
CA ALA A 245 17.68 1.59 18.03
C ALA A 245 18.95 2.44 17.83
N ASP A 246 19.76 2.08 16.85
CA ASP A 246 20.94 2.85 16.46
C ASP A 246 20.64 3.75 15.27
N GLU A 247 21.17 4.97 15.31
CA GLU A 247 21.15 5.90 14.18
C GLU A 247 22.07 5.40 13.06
N VAL A 248 21.67 5.63 11.82
CA VAL A 248 22.56 5.46 10.66
C VAL A 248 23.04 6.81 10.15
N ASP A 249 24.09 6.80 9.32
CA ASP A 249 24.64 8.04 8.79
C ASP A 249 23.57 8.82 8.00
N GLY A 250 23.62 10.15 8.14
CA GLY A 250 22.64 11.02 7.50
C GLY A 250 21.23 11.02 8.11
N MET A 251 20.91 10.12 9.04
CA MET A 251 19.61 10.09 9.74
C MET A 251 19.75 10.53 11.20
N LYS A 252 18.65 11.01 11.78
CA LYS A 252 18.55 11.38 13.20
C LYS A 252 17.33 10.74 13.82
N LEU A 253 17.52 9.96 14.89
CA LEU A 253 16.43 9.56 15.76
C LEU A 253 16.10 10.74 16.67
N VAL A 254 15.02 11.45 16.34
CA VAL A 254 14.58 12.65 17.08
C VAL A 254 13.94 12.25 18.40
N LYS A 255 13.08 11.23 18.36
CA LYS A 255 12.39 10.71 19.54
C LYS A 255 12.05 9.24 19.37
N SER A 256 12.24 8.47 20.44
CA SER A 256 11.63 7.16 20.63
C SER A 256 10.63 7.23 21.78
N ASP A 257 9.53 6.52 21.62
CA ASP A 257 8.51 6.29 22.65
C ASP A 257 7.95 4.86 22.47
N GLY A 258 7.22 4.35 23.46
CA GLY A 258 6.63 3.02 23.38
C GLY A 258 6.76 2.23 24.67
N LYS A 259 6.23 1.01 24.63
CA LYS A 259 6.28 0.01 25.70
C LYS A 259 6.71 -1.32 25.10
N ASP A 260 6.91 -2.32 25.95
CA ASP A 260 7.24 -3.65 25.47
C ASP A 260 6.19 -4.16 24.46
N GLY A 261 6.66 -4.62 23.30
CA GLY A 261 5.85 -5.06 22.16
C GLY A 261 5.31 -3.96 21.25
N GLU A 262 5.37 -2.67 21.63
CA GLU A 262 4.86 -1.54 20.84
C GLU A 262 5.83 -0.35 20.85
N LEU A 263 6.46 -0.06 19.70
CA LEU A 263 7.48 0.97 19.54
C LEU A 263 6.97 2.13 18.67
N ARG A 264 7.47 3.35 18.92
CA ARG A 264 7.29 4.52 18.06
C ARG A 264 8.61 5.27 17.87
N PHE A 265 8.93 5.61 16.63
CA PHE A 265 10.13 6.36 16.26
C PHE A 265 9.78 7.56 15.41
N ILE A 266 10.34 8.72 15.75
CA ILE A 266 10.32 9.93 14.93
C ILE A 266 11.74 10.13 14.39
N VAL A 267 11.88 10.09 13.07
CA VAL A 267 13.15 10.13 12.36
C VAL A 267 13.18 11.33 11.41
N ALA A 268 14.35 11.92 11.23
CA ALA A 268 14.55 13.02 10.29
C ALA A 268 15.88 12.90 9.55
N SER A 269 15.87 13.32 8.29
CA SER A 269 17.06 13.44 7.44
C SER A 269 17.91 14.64 7.87
N LYS A 270 19.23 14.45 8.02
CA LYS A 270 20.19 15.51 8.37
C LYS A 270 20.60 16.31 7.13
N GLY A 271 19.78 17.29 6.77
CA GLY A 271 20.02 18.18 5.63
C GLY A 271 19.62 17.58 4.28
N SER A 272 19.61 18.41 3.24
CA SER A 272 19.06 18.06 1.91
C SER A 272 19.74 16.87 1.24
N ALA A 273 21.05 16.67 1.47
CA ALA A 273 21.79 15.53 0.92
C ALA A 273 21.31 14.17 1.45
N ASN A 274 20.55 14.16 2.54
CA ASN A 274 20.07 12.95 3.20
C ASN A 274 18.57 12.70 3.00
N VAL A 275 17.86 13.58 2.31
CA VAL A 275 16.46 13.38 1.93
C VAL A 275 16.33 12.10 1.11
N VAL A 276 15.34 11.28 1.47
CA VAL A 276 15.09 9.97 0.89
C VAL A 276 14.60 10.13 -0.54
N ASN A 277 15.40 9.66 -1.49
CA ASN A 277 15.10 9.71 -2.92
C ASN A 277 15.12 8.32 -3.59
N ALA A 278 15.51 7.31 -2.83
CA ALA A 278 15.61 5.89 -3.17
C ALA A 278 15.69 5.10 -1.86
N LYS A 279 15.65 3.76 -1.96
CA LYS A 279 15.78 2.86 -0.80
C LYS A 279 16.85 3.31 0.19
N LYS A 280 16.47 3.49 1.45
CA LYS A 280 17.36 3.94 2.52
C LYS A 280 17.03 3.27 3.84
N THR A 281 18.05 2.97 4.63
CA THR A 281 17.88 2.59 6.03
C THR A 281 17.66 3.85 6.87
N LEU A 282 16.64 3.84 7.72
CA LEU A 282 16.32 4.91 8.66
C LEU A 282 16.99 4.70 10.02
N LEU A 283 16.89 3.49 10.56
CA LEU A 283 17.43 3.07 11.85
C LEU A 283 17.82 1.59 11.82
N LYS A 284 18.71 1.18 12.73
CA LYS A 284 18.94 -0.24 13.05
C LYS A 284 18.27 -0.60 14.37
N LEU A 285 17.30 -1.49 14.35
CA LEU A 285 16.56 -1.96 15.53
C LEU A 285 17.22 -3.24 16.07
N ASN A 286 17.64 -3.23 17.32
CA ASN A 286 18.35 -4.37 17.91
C ASN A 286 17.40 -5.21 18.77
N PHE A 287 17.37 -6.51 18.52
CA PHE A 287 16.55 -7.48 19.25
C PHE A 287 17.40 -8.61 19.82
N LYS A 288 16.92 -9.24 20.89
CA LYS A 288 17.46 -10.48 21.46
C LYS A 288 16.39 -11.57 21.48
N GLY A 289 16.72 -12.78 21.03
CA GLY A 289 15.83 -13.94 21.19
C GLY A 289 15.70 -14.36 22.66
N ILE A 290 14.48 -14.47 23.18
CA ILE A 290 14.20 -14.86 24.58
C ILE A 290 13.35 -16.14 24.69
N ALA A 291 12.59 -16.49 23.65
CA ALA A 291 11.86 -17.75 23.54
C ALA A 291 11.86 -18.26 22.10
N ALA A 292 11.76 -19.59 21.93
CA ALA A 292 11.81 -20.23 20.62
C ALA A 292 10.52 -20.00 19.81
N GLY A 293 10.64 -20.10 18.48
CA GLY A 293 9.56 -19.98 17.52
C GLY A 293 9.67 -18.73 16.64
N ASP A 294 8.67 -18.52 15.79
CA ASP A 294 8.61 -17.38 14.88
C ASP A 294 8.09 -16.13 15.59
N ALA A 295 8.85 -15.04 15.49
CA ALA A 295 8.54 -13.73 16.04
C ALA A 295 8.34 -12.72 14.91
N LEU A 296 7.16 -12.09 14.89
CA LEU A 296 6.83 -11.04 13.93
C LEU A 296 7.36 -9.69 14.42
N VAL A 297 7.88 -8.88 13.50
CA VAL A 297 8.17 -7.45 13.66
C VAL A 297 7.46 -6.71 12.52
N ASP A 298 6.49 -5.87 12.87
CA ASP A 298 5.47 -5.36 11.95
C ASP A 298 5.38 -3.83 12.04
N VAL A 299 5.52 -3.14 10.92
CA VAL A 299 5.22 -1.71 10.83
C VAL A 299 3.71 -1.57 10.76
N THR A 300 3.10 -1.07 11.83
CA THR A 300 1.64 -0.99 11.92
C THR A 300 1.08 0.34 11.42
N LYS A 301 1.89 1.41 11.43
CA LYS A 301 1.55 2.74 10.91
C LYS A 301 2.81 3.48 10.51
N GLY A 302 2.73 4.22 9.41
CA GLY A 302 3.74 5.19 9.01
C GLY A 302 3.11 6.51 8.62
N ARG A 303 3.83 7.59 8.88
CA ARG A 303 3.55 8.92 8.32
C ARG A 303 4.86 9.49 7.80
N VAL A 304 4.79 10.14 6.64
CA VAL A 304 5.96 10.71 5.94
C VAL A 304 5.70 12.16 5.56
N SER A 305 6.76 12.94 5.42
CA SER A 305 6.69 14.31 4.93
C SER A 305 7.88 14.69 4.08
N ASP A 306 7.64 15.48 3.03
CA ASP A 306 8.67 16.10 2.20
C ASP A 306 9.33 17.33 2.86
N GLY A 307 8.76 17.82 3.97
CA GLY A 307 9.21 19.04 4.65
C GLY A 307 8.91 20.35 3.90
N ILE A 308 8.06 20.32 2.87
CA ILE A 308 7.70 21.46 2.03
C ILE A 308 6.18 21.63 1.97
N THR A 309 5.46 20.64 1.44
CA THR A 309 4.02 20.71 1.14
C THR A 309 3.25 19.45 1.53
N THR A 310 3.93 18.32 1.69
CA THR A 310 3.32 17.00 1.84
C THR A 310 3.53 16.49 3.25
N GLU A 311 2.44 16.07 3.90
CA GLU A 311 2.44 15.23 5.09
C GLU A 311 1.30 14.23 4.93
N GLU A 312 1.61 12.94 4.85
CA GLU A 312 0.62 11.91 4.57
C GLU A 312 0.83 10.66 5.41
N ASP A 313 -0.30 10.04 5.80
CA ASP A 313 -0.32 8.72 6.41
C ASP A 313 -0.18 7.66 5.33
N LEU A 314 0.68 6.67 5.58
CA LEU A 314 0.82 5.49 4.73
C LEU A 314 -0.35 4.53 4.97
N THR A 315 -0.79 3.83 3.92
CA THR A 315 -1.75 2.74 4.02
C THR A 315 -1.11 1.49 4.65
N ASP A 316 -1.95 0.53 5.04
CA ASP A 316 -1.48 -0.73 5.61
C ASP A 316 -0.62 -1.51 4.60
N GLU A 317 -0.94 -1.45 3.29
CA GLU A 317 -0.16 -2.13 2.24
C GLU A 317 1.23 -1.50 2.03
N GLN A 318 1.39 -0.22 2.37
CA GLN A 318 2.67 0.50 2.32
C GLN A 318 3.53 0.25 3.57
N CYS A 319 3.00 -0.45 4.58
CA CYS A 319 3.71 -0.81 5.79
C CYS A 319 4.03 -2.31 5.79
N GLY A 320 5.32 -2.63 5.91
CA GLY A 320 5.84 -3.99 5.81
C GLY A 320 6.12 -4.65 7.15
N GLN A 321 6.45 -5.93 7.08
CA GLN A 321 6.74 -6.77 8.23
C GLN A 321 7.86 -7.78 7.92
N ALA A 322 8.47 -8.30 8.96
CA ALA A 322 9.43 -9.39 8.87
C ALA A 322 9.23 -10.42 9.98
N THR A 323 9.63 -11.66 9.70
CA THR A 323 9.67 -12.74 10.68
C THR A 323 11.11 -13.08 11.01
N ILE A 324 11.39 -13.20 12.31
CA ILE A 324 12.66 -13.71 12.84
C ILE A 324 12.33 -15.04 13.53
N THR A 325 12.95 -16.13 13.12
CA THR A 325 12.82 -17.45 13.75
C THR A 325 13.88 -17.59 14.85
N ILE A 326 13.44 -17.87 16.08
CA ILE A 326 14.32 -18.15 17.21
C ILE A 326 14.40 -19.66 17.44
N GLU A 327 15.59 -20.23 17.24
CA GLU A 327 15.91 -21.62 17.54
C GLU A 327 16.24 -21.78 19.02
N ASP A 328 15.78 -22.85 19.67
CA ASP A 328 16.18 -23.11 21.05
C ASP A 328 17.66 -23.53 21.08
N SER A 329 18.52 -22.74 21.70
CA SER A 329 19.97 -23.02 21.69
C SER A 329 20.39 -24.14 22.64
N THR A 330 19.48 -24.63 23.49
CA THR A 330 19.69 -25.83 24.31
C THR A 330 19.40 -27.12 23.54
N LEU A 331 18.80 -27.02 22.35
CA LEU A 331 18.56 -28.16 21.48
C LEU A 331 19.84 -28.52 20.73
N LYS A 332 20.58 -29.51 21.23
CA LYS A 332 21.61 -30.18 20.43
C LYS A 332 20.94 -31.29 19.65
N ASP A 333 20.74 -31.08 18.35
CA ASP A 333 20.26 -32.15 17.47
C ASP A 333 21.22 -33.35 17.49
N VAL A 334 20.70 -34.57 17.68
CA VAL A 334 21.52 -35.76 17.98
C VAL A 334 22.51 -36.03 16.84
N ASN A 335 22.07 -35.95 15.59
CA ASN A 335 22.91 -36.22 14.42
C ASN A 335 23.33 -34.96 13.62
N ASN A 336 22.99 -33.76 14.09
CA ASN A 336 23.26 -32.48 13.42
C ASN A 336 22.65 -32.34 12.01
N SER A 337 21.58 -33.07 11.71
CA SER A 337 20.80 -32.91 10.48
C SER A 337 19.95 -31.63 10.46
N GLY A 338 19.69 -31.04 11.62
CA GLY A 338 18.79 -29.90 11.80
C GLY A 338 17.34 -30.29 12.08
N GLU A 339 17.01 -31.58 12.18
CA GLU A 339 15.66 -32.08 12.44
C GLU A 339 15.69 -33.27 13.41
N PHE A 340 14.79 -33.27 14.40
CA PHE A 340 14.57 -34.45 15.24
C PHE A 340 13.63 -35.43 14.52
N THR A 341 14.15 -36.62 14.26
CA THR A 341 13.48 -37.71 13.54
C THR A 341 13.63 -39.04 14.31
N LEU A 342 13.03 -40.12 13.78
CA LEU A 342 13.23 -41.46 14.34
C LEU A 342 14.71 -41.90 14.35
N LEU A 343 15.55 -41.32 13.48
CA LEU A 343 16.98 -41.62 13.44
C LEU A 343 17.68 -41.12 14.71
N ASP A 344 17.32 -39.93 15.19
CA ASP A 344 17.87 -39.33 16.41
C ASP A 344 17.54 -40.19 17.63
N LEU A 345 16.27 -40.61 17.74
CA LEU A 345 15.83 -41.53 18.80
C LEU A 345 16.55 -42.89 18.72
N ALA A 346 16.78 -43.39 17.50
CA ALA A 346 17.45 -44.67 17.30
C ALA A 346 18.96 -44.62 17.61
N ILE A 347 19.62 -43.46 17.46
CA ILE A 347 21.03 -43.27 17.84
C ILE A 347 21.17 -43.40 19.36
N ASP A 348 20.40 -42.64 20.14
CA ASP A 348 20.43 -42.74 21.60
C ASP A 348 19.95 -44.10 22.09
N GLY A 349 18.89 -44.66 21.48
CA GLY A 349 18.39 -45.98 21.82
C GLY A 349 19.40 -47.10 21.56
N ARG A 350 20.25 -46.97 20.53
CA ARG A 350 21.33 -47.93 20.23
C ARG A 350 22.46 -47.86 21.26
N HIS A 351 22.75 -46.68 21.78
CA HIS A 351 23.89 -46.39 22.65
C HIS A 351 23.50 -46.17 24.11
N TYR A 352 22.30 -46.60 24.49
CA TYR A 352 21.77 -46.47 25.84
C TYR A 352 22.75 -47.01 26.90
N GLY A 353 23.07 -46.19 27.89
CA GLY A 353 24.00 -46.51 28.97
C GLY A 353 25.48 -46.31 28.65
N GLU A 354 25.85 -45.96 27.42
CA GLU A 354 27.20 -45.50 27.11
C GLU A 354 27.45 -44.07 27.65
N ALA A 355 28.72 -43.71 27.86
CA ALA A 355 29.07 -42.34 28.19
C ALA A 355 28.97 -41.48 26.91
N PRO A 356 28.29 -40.32 26.90
CA PRO A 356 28.18 -39.47 25.70
C PRO A 356 29.52 -39.13 25.05
N THR A 357 30.60 -39.07 25.84
CA THR A 357 31.96 -38.84 25.36
C THR A 357 32.54 -39.96 24.48
N SER A 358 31.94 -41.16 24.45
CA SER A 358 32.31 -42.24 23.54
C SER A 358 31.83 -41.99 22.09
N LEU A 359 30.91 -41.05 21.89
CA LEU A 359 30.25 -40.77 20.60
C LEU A 359 30.43 -39.30 20.19
N PRO A 360 31.66 -38.81 19.97
CA PRO A 360 31.92 -37.39 19.69
C PRO A 360 31.26 -36.87 18.40
N GLN A 361 30.80 -37.75 17.52
CA GLN A 361 30.06 -37.39 16.30
C GLN A 361 28.57 -37.10 16.55
N TYR A 362 28.02 -37.44 17.71
CA TYR A 362 26.61 -37.29 18.06
C TYR A 362 26.43 -36.45 19.33
N ASN A 363 25.29 -35.78 19.43
CA ASN A 363 24.89 -35.06 20.64
C ASN A 363 23.88 -35.88 21.45
N THR A 364 24.33 -36.97 22.06
CA THR A 364 23.45 -37.94 22.75
C THR A 364 23.11 -37.57 24.21
N ASP A 365 23.61 -36.44 24.71
CA ASP A 365 23.30 -35.89 26.04
C ASP A 365 22.45 -34.63 25.86
N ILE A 366 21.16 -34.87 25.58
CA ILE A 366 20.16 -33.86 25.26
C ILE A 366 19.73 -33.09 26.51
N VAL A 367 19.66 -33.77 27.66
CA VAL A 367 19.26 -33.14 28.93
C VAL A 367 20.43 -32.59 29.73
N GLY A 368 21.68 -32.94 29.39
CA GLY A 368 22.90 -32.37 29.95
C GLY A 368 23.32 -32.97 31.30
N ASP A 369 22.93 -34.20 31.59
CA ASP A 369 23.25 -34.90 32.85
C ASP A 369 24.48 -35.82 32.75
N GLY A 370 25.08 -35.92 31.57
CA GLY A 370 26.28 -36.70 31.31
C GLY A 370 26.03 -38.20 31.08
N ALA A 371 24.79 -38.62 30.87
CA ALA A 371 24.43 -40.01 30.54
C ALA A 371 23.60 -40.09 29.25
N ILE A 372 23.59 -41.26 28.61
CA ILE A 372 22.61 -41.62 27.57
C ILE A 372 21.58 -42.53 28.23
N ASP A 373 20.40 -41.99 28.54
CA ASP A 373 19.41 -42.64 29.40
C ASP A 373 17.95 -42.33 29.00
N ASP A 374 17.00 -42.77 29.83
CA ASP A 374 15.57 -42.57 29.58
C ASP A 374 15.18 -41.09 29.46
N ALA A 375 15.87 -40.18 30.17
CA ALA A 375 15.56 -38.75 30.11
C ALA A 375 15.89 -38.18 28.72
N ASN A 376 16.98 -38.64 28.11
CA ASN A 376 17.35 -38.29 26.74
C ASN A 376 16.34 -38.82 25.72
N LEU A 377 15.96 -40.10 25.81
CA LEU A 377 14.99 -40.72 24.90
C LEU A 377 13.62 -40.03 24.94
N LEU A 378 13.12 -39.74 26.16
CA LEU A 378 11.86 -39.02 26.34
C LEU A 378 11.93 -37.63 25.70
N LYS A 379 13.06 -36.93 25.90
CA LYS A 379 13.24 -35.59 25.41
C LYS A 379 13.32 -35.53 23.88
N ILE A 380 14.02 -36.47 23.25
CA ILE A 380 14.03 -36.64 21.79
C ILE A 380 12.63 -36.91 21.26
N GLY A 381 11.85 -37.77 21.92
CA GLY A 381 10.46 -38.05 21.56
C GLY A 381 9.57 -36.81 21.57
N GLU A 382 9.72 -35.92 22.57
CA GLU A 382 9.03 -34.62 22.61
C GLU A 382 9.38 -33.76 21.39
N TYR A 383 10.67 -33.69 21.02
CA TYR A 383 11.12 -32.88 19.90
C TYR A 383 10.69 -33.44 18.54
N MET A 384 10.65 -34.76 18.38
CA MET A 384 10.09 -35.40 17.19
C MET A 384 8.61 -35.04 16.99
N LEU A 385 7.80 -35.05 18.05
CA LEU A 385 6.38 -34.70 17.96
C LEU A 385 6.14 -33.21 17.70
N ALA A 386 7.06 -32.36 18.14
CA ALA A 386 7.01 -30.92 17.87
C ALA A 386 7.52 -30.54 16.47
N ASN A 387 8.22 -31.45 15.77
CA ASN A 387 8.79 -31.19 14.45
C ASN A 387 7.71 -31.26 13.35
N PRO A 388 7.33 -30.13 12.71
CA PRO A 388 6.30 -30.12 11.67
C PRO A 388 6.69 -30.86 10.37
N ASN A 389 8.00 -31.13 10.18
CA ASN A 389 8.53 -31.84 9.02
C ASN A 389 8.57 -33.37 9.25
N TYR A 390 8.50 -33.83 10.50
CA TYR A 390 8.45 -35.26 10.82
C TYR A 390 7.02 -35.80 10.67
N LYS A 391 6.69 -36.23 9.45
CA LYS A 391 5.38 -36.81 9.09
C LYS A 391 5.48 -38.32 8.98
N PHE A 392 4.60 -39.05 9.67
CA PHE A 392 4.48 -40.50 9.61
C PHE A 392 3.03 -40.93 9.34
#